data_AF-A0A0R0MQN8-F1
#
_entry.id   AF-A0A0R0MQN8-F1
#
_cell.length_a   1.000
_cell.length_b   1.000
_cell.length_c   1.000
_cell.angle_alpha   90.00
_cell.angle_beta   90.00
_cell.angle_gamma   90.00
#
_symmetry.space_group_name_H-M   'P 1'
#
loop_
_entity.id
_entity.type
_entity.pdbx_description
1 polymer ?
#
loop_
_entity_poly.entity_id
_entity_poly.type
_entity_poly.pdbx_seq_one_letter_code
_entity_poly.pdbx_strand_id
1 'polypeptide(L)'
;MVLRDTLRLNGIPIDWIGCEVIARPHTGQAPNFQINLVVYTWHEGLLRYAPLLKQQILQGLQHFDPANNHNSHVMAWVFAPTCGFPHTRMPGPAYWRVSAELGKFDLPPSRNDLRRDDQDHIPTVPTPLR
;
A
#
# COMPACT_ATOMS: atom_id res chain seq x y z
N MET A 1 -8.19 16.16 -18.12
CA MET A 1 -8.54 14.76 -17.76
C MET A 1 -7.42 14.29 -16.86
N VAL A 2 -7.67 14.27 -15.56
CA VAL A 2 -6.64 14.24 -14.49
C VAL A 2 -5.51 13.26 -14.77
N LEU A 3 -5.82 12.02 -15.19
CA LEU A 3 -4.77 11.04 -15.53
C LEU A 3 -3.79 11.58 -16.56
N ARG A 4 -4.26 12.01 -17.73
CA ARG A 4 -3.40 12.46 -18.83
C ARG A 4 -2.52 13.64 -18.40
N ASP A 5 -3.09 14.54 -17.61
CA ASP A 5 -2.39 15.74 -17.14
C ASP A 5 -1.31 15.34 -16.11
N THR A 6 -1.63 14.43 -15.17
CA THR A 6 -0.65 13.87 -14.22
C THR A 6 0.48 13.10 -14.93
N LEU A 7 0.18 12.28 -15.94
CA LEU A 7 1.21 11.55 -16.69
C LEU A 7 2.16 12.52 -17.41
N ARG A 8 1.61 13.55 -18.06
CA ARG A 8 2.39 14.59 -18.75
C ARG A 8 3.30 15.36 -17.79
N LEU A 9 2.79 15.73 -16.61
CA LEU A 9 3.58 16.46 -15.59
C LEU A 9 4.78 15.64 -15.08
N ASN A 10 4.65 14.31 -15.02
CA ASN A 10 5.72 13.41 -14.57
C ASN A 10 6.58 12.86 -15.72
N GLY A 11 6.34 13.30 -16.97
CA GLY A 11 7.06 12.80 -18.14
C GLY A 11 6.79 11.34 -18.49
N ILE A 12 5.66 10.78 -18.03
CA ILE A 12 5.28 9.39 -18.31
C ILE A 12 4.56 9.35 -19.67
N PRO A 13 4.97 8.46 -20.60
CA PRO A 13 4.29 8.31 -21.88
C PRO A 13 2.81 7.91 -21.70
N ILE A 14 1.92 8.58 -22.42
CA ILE A 14 0.47 8.41 -22.26
C ILE A 14 -0.02 7.04 -22.74
N ASP A 15 0.70 6.44 -23.67
CA ASP A 15 0.46 5.13 -24.25
C ASP A 15 0.77 3.99 -23.26
N TRP A 16 1.50 4.25 -22.18
CA TRP A 16 1.84 3.23 -21.19
C TRP A 16 0.68 2.90 -20.25
N ILE A 17 -0.23 3.84 -20.00
CA ILE A 17 -1.31 3.69 -19.02
C ILE A 17 -2.64 4.20 -19.58
N GLY A 18 -3.64 3.32 -19.62
CA GLY A 18 -5.04 3.64 -19.84
C GLY A 18 -5.83 3.84 -18.56
N CYS A 19 -7.03 4.39 -18.70
CA CYS A 19 -8.02 4.49 -17.63
C CYS A 19 -9.34 3.89 -18.09
N GLU A 20 -9.88 2.96 -17.32
CA GLU A 20 -11.21 2.42 -17.52
C GLU A 20 -12.02 2.67 -16.26
N VAL A 21 -13.22 3.24 -16.40
CA VAL A 21 -14.13 3.47 -15.27
C VAL A 21 -15.28 2.49 -15.38
N ILE A 22 -15.41 1.63 -14.37
CA ILE A 22 -16.45 0.61 -14.32
C ILE A 22 -17.43 0.98 -13.22
N ALA A 23 -18.71 1.10 -13.57
CA ALA A 23 -19.78 1.21 -12.59
C ALA A 23 -19.98 -0.14 -11.90
N ARG A 24 -19.83 -0.17 -10.57
CA ARG A 24 -20.13 -1.37 -9.80
C ARG A 24 -21.57 -1.27 -9.32
N PRO A 25 -22.49 -2.15 -9.77
CA PRO A 25 -23.82 -2.20 -9.20
C PRO A 25 -23.70 -2.61 -7.73
N HIS A 26 -24.07 -1.71 -6.82
CA HIS A 26 -24.20 -2.03 -5.40
C HIS A 26 -25.68 -1.95 -5.03
N THR A 27 -26.26 -3.09 -4.66
CA THR A 27 -27.65 -3.19 -4.22
C THR A 27 -27.84 -2.35 -2.95
N GLY A 28 -28.59 -1.24 -3.05
CA GLY A 28 -29.04 -0.44 -1.90
C GLY A 28 -28.19 0.79 -1.53
N GLN A 29 -27.11 1.11 -2.24
CA GLN A 29 -26.33 2.34 -2.02
C GLN A 29 -26.02 3.04 -3.34
N ALA A 30 -25.63 4.32 -3.27
CA ALA A 30 -25.25 5.13 -4.43
C ALA A 30 -24.23 4.38 -5.33
N PRO A 31 -24.28 4.58 -6.66
CA PRO A 31 -23.40 3.88 -7.60
C PRO A 31 -21.93 4.15 -7.24
N ASN A 32 -21.20 3.08 -6.93
CA ASN A 32 -19.76 3.16 -6.67
C ASN A 32 -19.00 2.91 -7.98
N PHE A 33 -18.09 3.81 -8.31
CA PHE A 33 -17.23 3.68 -9.48
C PHE A 33 -15.89 3.07 -9.10
N GLN A 34 -15.43 2.11 -9.90
CA GLN A 34 -14.08 1.59 -9.84
C GLN A 34 -13.27 2.18 -11.00
N ILE A 35 -12.12 2.74 -10.67
CA ILE A 35 -11.16 3.26 -11.65
C ILE A 35 -10.05 2.23 -11.83
N ASN A 36 -9.96 1.65 -13.02
CA ASN A 36 -8.88 0.75 -13.39
C ASN A 36 -7.82 1.52 -14.16
N LEU A 37 -6.60 1.52 -13.64
CA LEU A 37 -5.42 1.96 -14.37
C LEU A 37 -4.85 0.75 -15.12
N VAL A 38 -4.97 0.76 -16.44
CA VAL A 38 -4.55 -0.35 -17.31
C VAL A 38 -3.13 -0.09 -17.81
N VAL A 39 -2.18 -0.90 -17.40
CA VAL A 39 -0.77 -0.81 -17.81
C VAL A 39 -0.59 -1.55 -19.13
N TYR A 40 -0.30 -0.82 -20.20
CA TYR A 40 -0.01 -1.36 -21.54
C TYR A 40 1.47 -1.55 -21.80
N THR A 41 2.35 -0.93 -21.01
CA THR A 41 3.80 -1.09 -21.15
C THR A 41 4.42 -1.28 -19.77
N TRP A 42 5.13 -2.38 -19.60
CA TRP A 42 5.85 -2.69 -18.38
C TRP A 42 7.07 -1.79 -18.24
N HIS A 43 7.19 -1.16 -17.07
CA HIS A 43 8.39 -0.44 -16.69
C HIS A 43 8.56 -0.51 -15.17
N GLU A 44 9.71 -1.00 -14.70
CA GLU A 44 10.00 -1.16 -13.26
C GLU A 44 9.84 0.16 -12.49
N GLY A 45 10.30 1.26 -13.07
CA GLY A 45 10.17 2.59 -12.47
C GLY A 45 8.71 3.02 -12.34
N LEU A 46 7.85 2.66 -13.29
CA LEU A 46 6.45 3.06 -13.25
C LEU A 46 5.74 2.40 -12.06
N LEU A 47 5.99 1.10 -11.87
CA LEU A 47 5.33 0.32 -10.83
C LEU A 47 5.92 0.56 -9.45
N ARG A 48 7.23 0.85 -9.39
CA ARG A 48 7.89 1.31 -8.17
C ARG A 48 7.24 2.57 -7.61
N TYR A 49 6.84 3.51 -8.48
CA TYR A 49 6.19 4.77 -8.09
C TYR A 49 4.67 4.76 -8.26
N ALA A 50 4.07 3.61 -8.53
CA ALA A 50 2.62 3.47 -8.71
C ALA A 50 1.80 4.03 -7.52
N PRO A 51 2.17 3.83 -6.25
CA PRO A 51 1.44 4.42 -5.12
C PRO A 51 1.43 5.95 -5.15
N LEU A 52 2.56 6.57 -5.50
CA LEU A 52 2.68 8.03 -5.58
C LEU A 52 1.86 8.59 -6.75
N LEU A 53 1.93 7.93 -7.91
CA LEU A 53 1.14 8.31 -9.07
C LEU A 53 -0.37 8.22 -8.77
N LYS A 54 -0.81 7.15 -8.10
CA LYS A 54 -2.19 6.99 -7.62
C LYS A 54 -2.60 8.16 -6.73
N GLN A 55 -1.77 8.55 -5.76
CA GLN A 55 -2.07 9.67 -4.87
C GLN A 55 -2.24 10.98 -5.64
N GLN A 56 -1.35 11.28 -6.59
CA GLN A 56 -1.46 12.50 -7.41
C GLN A 56 -2.72 12.51 -8.28
N ILE A 57 -3.10 11.36 -8.85
CA ILE A 57 -4.35 11.24 -9.62
C ILE A 57 -5.56 11.47 -8.70
N LEU A 58 -5.58 10.90 -7.50
CA LEU A 58 -6.67 11.09 -6.54
C LEU A 58 -6.80 12.56 -6.10
N GLN A 59 -5.67 13.22 -5.81
CA GLN A 59 -5.64 14.65 -5.47
C GLN A 59 -6.17 15.51 -6.64
N GLY A 60 -5.77 15.19 -7.87
CA GLY A 60 -6.30 15.86 -9.05
C GLY A 60 -7.80 15.66 -9.19
N LEU A 61 -8.31 14.43 -9.02
CA LEU A 61 -9.75 14.15 -9.08
C LEU A 61 -10.53 14.96 -8.04
N GLN A 62 -10.04 15.02 -6.80
CA GLN A 62 -10.64 15.83 -5.73
C GLN A 62 -10.68 17.33 -6.06
N HIS A 63 -9.68 17.86 -6.75
CA HIS A 63 -9.67 19.27 -7.16
C HIS A 63 -10.69 19.57 -8.27
N PHE A 64 -10.90 18.61 -9.19
CA PHE A 64 -11.82 18.79 -10.32
C PHE A 64 -13.29 18.59 -9.95
N ASP A 65 -13.60 17.69 -9.00
CA ASP A 65 -14.98 17.42 -8.58
C ASP A 65 -15.09 17.37 -7.03
N PRO A 66 -14.98 18.53 -6.37
CA PRO A 66 -15.01 18.61 -4.90
C PRO A 66 -16.38 18.28 -4.29
N ALA A 67 -17.45 18.23 -5.11
CA ALA A 67 -18.81 17.93 -4.66
C ALA A 67 -19.04 16.43 -4.47
N ASN A 68 -18.25 15.60 -5.16
CA ASN A 68 -18.38 14.16 -5.13
C ASN A 68 -17.39 13.60 -4.11
N ASN A 69 -17.89 12.81 -3.16
CA ASN A 69 -17.05 12.19 -2.14
C ASN A 69 -16.18 11.10 -2.81
N HIS A 70 -15.07 11.50 -3.42
CA HIS A 70 -14.15 10.58 -4.11
C HIS A 70 -13.52 9.54 -3.18
N ASN A 71 -13.76 9.64 -1.87
CA ASN A 71 -13.33 8.67 -0.88
C ASN A 71 -13.90 7.25 -1.10
N SER A 72 -14.97 7.09 -1.90
CA SER A 72 -15.50 5.76 -2.27
C SER A 72 -14.90 5.16 -3.55
N HIS A 73 -14.07 5.90 -4.29
CA HIS A 73 -13.54 5.42 -5.56
C HIS A 73 -12.43 4.40 -5.31
N VAL A 74 -12.68 3.16 -5.70
CA VAL A 74 -11.66 2.12 -5.64
C VAL A 74 -10.80 2.24 -6.90
N MET A 75 -9.52 2.54 -6.72
CA MET A 75 -8.55 2.52 -7.82
C MET A 75 -7.72 1.25 -7.80
N ALA A 76 -7.78 0.49 -8.90
CA ALA A 76 -7.09 -0.76 -9.10
C ALA A 76 -6.07 -0.66 -10.25
N TRP A 77 -5.00 -1.43 -10.14
CA TRP A 77 -4.01 -1.61 -11.21
C TRP A 77 -4.33 -2.89 -11.98
N VAL A 78 -4.46 -2.76 -13.29
CA VAL A 78 -4.73 -3.86 -14.21
C VAL A 78 -3.59 -3.90 -15.22
N PHE A 79 -3.10 -5.08 -15.56
CA PHE A 79 -2.03 -5.25 -16.52
C PHE A 79 -2.60 -5.83 -17.82
N ALA A 80 -2.33 -5.17 -18.94
CA ALA A 80 -2.72 -5.71 -20.24
C ALA A 80 -1.95 -7.02 -20.51
N PRO A 81 -2.56 -8.03 -21.15
CA PRO A 81 -1.85 -9.26 -21.51
C PRO A 81 -0.60 -9.02 -22.37
N THR A 82 -0.57 -7.91 -23.10
CA THR A 82 0.50 -7.50 -24.01
C THR A 82 1.49 -6.52 -23.36
N CYS A 83 1.45 -6.31 -22.04
CA CYS A 83 2.27 -5.29 -21.38
C CYS A 83 3.78 -5.55 -21.39
N GLY A 84 4.24 -6.73 -21.85
CA GLY A 84 5.66 -7.02 -22.01
C GLY A 84 6.39 -7.32 -20.70
N PHE A 85 5.70 -7.83 -19.68
CA PHE A 85 6.32 -8.24 -18.42
C PHE A 85 7.37 -9.36 -18.65
N PRO A 86 8.64 -9.16 -18.26
CA PRO A 86 9.72 -10.07 -18.65
C PRO A 86 9.87 -11.30 -17.75
N HIS A 87 9.21 -11.33 -16.58
CA HIS A 87 9.39 -12.45 -15.65
C HIS A 87 8.39 -13.57 -15.90
N THR A 88 8.92 -14.78 -16.03
CA THR A 88 8.15 -16.00 -16.31
C THR A 88 7.95 -16.87 -15.07
N ARG A 89 8.58 -16.53 -13.95
CA ARG A 89 8.50 -17.27 -12.69
C ARG A 89 8.41 -16.31 -11.51
N MET A 90 7.63 -16.71 -10.51
CA MET A 90 7.57 -16.01 -9.24
C MET A 90 8.86 -16.22 -8.43
N PRO A 91 9.34 -15.20 -7.71
CA PRO A 91 10.46 -15.38 -6.81
C PRO A 91 10.07 -16.35 -5.68
N GLY A 92 11.06 -17.11 -5.20
CA GLY A 92 10.86 -18.02 -4.07
C GLY A 92 10.50 -17.27 -2.78
N PRO A 93 9.93 -17.94 -1.75
CA PRO A 93 9.43 -17.29 -0.54
C PRO A 93 10.45 -16.42 0.20
N ALA A 94 11.74 -16.79 0.15
CA ALA A 94 12.83 -16.07 0.81
C ALA A 94 13.00 -14.62 0.30
N TYR A 95 12.66 -14.36 -0.98
CA TYR A 95 12.77 -13.02 -1.58
C TYR A 95 11.94 -11.97 -0.82
N TRP A 96 10.78 -12.35 -0.29
CA TRP A 96 9.86 -11.44 0.38
C TRP A 96 10.25 -11.14 1.84
N ARG A 97 11.15 -11.92 2.44
CA ARG A 97 11.53 -11.80 3.86
C ARG A 97 12.51 -10.67 4.15
N VAL A 98 13.24 -10.18 3.15
CA VAL A 98 14.32 -9.20 3.32
C VAL A 98 13.82 -7.87 3.91
N SER A 99 12.58 -7.46 3.61
CA SER A 99 11.99 -6.23 4.16
C SER A 99 11.47 -6.38 5.61
N ALA A 100 11.26 -7.60 6.10
CA ALA A 100 10.74 -7.82 7.45
C ALA A 100 11.84 -7.68 8.53
N GLU A 101 13.10 -7.83 8.16
CA GLU A 101 14.23 -7.81 9.11
C GLU A 101 14.88 -6.43 9.24
N LEU A 102 14.69 -5.53 8.27
CA LEU A 102 15.22 -4.15 8.33
C LEU A 102 14.52 -3.25 9.37
N GLY A 103 13.46 -3.74 10.02
CA GLY A 103 12.68 -3.02 11.03
C GLY A 103 13.01 -3.39 12.49
N LYS A 104 13.91 -4.36 12.73
CA LYS A 104 14.44 -4.58 14.08
C LYS A 104 15.58 -3.59 14.33
N PHE A 105 15.19 -2.35 14.58
CA PHE A 105 16.07 -1.42 15.28
C PHE A 105 16.25 -2.00 16.69
N ASP A 106 17.44 -2.47 17.03
CA ASP A 106 17.79 -2.80 18.42
C ASP A 106 17.71 -1.52 19.25
N LEU A 107 16.50 -1.22 19.74
CA LEU A 107 16.33 -0.19 20.73
C LEU A 107 17.10 -0.67 21.98
N PRO A 108 17.98 0.17 22.56
CA PRO A 108 18.59 -0.16 23.83
C PRO A 108 17.47 -0.46 24.84
N PRO A 109 17.63 -1.46 25.72
CA PRO A 109 16.60 -1.84 26.67
C PRO A 109 16.13 -0.59 27.43
N SER A 110 14.82 -0.38 27.46
CA SER A 110 14.25 0.78 28.13
C SER A 110 14.56 0.69 29.62
N ARG A 111 14.89 1.81 30.25
CA ARG A 111 15.22 1.91 31.69
C ARG A 111 14.13 1.35 32.63
N ASN A 112 12.91 1.15 32.11
CA ASN A 112 11.81 0.53 32.84
C ASN A 112 11.93 -1.01 32.97
N ASP A 113 12.69 -1.68 32.10
CA ASP A 113 12.90 -3.13 32.19
C ASP A 113 13.84 -3.51 33.35
N LEU A 114 14.80 -2.64 33.68
CA LEU A 114 15.71 -2.79 34.83
C LEU A 114 15.04 -2.68 36.20
N ARG A 115 13.79 -2.19 36.28
CA ARG A 115 13.08 -2.02 37.56
C ARG A 115 12.25 -3.24 37.96
N ARG A 116 12.06 -4.21 37.05
CA ARG A 116 11.21 -5.37 37.31
C ARG A 116 11.92 -6.48 38.09
N ASP A 117 13.24 -6.63 37.91
CA ASP A 117 14.03 -7.67 38.61
C ASP A 117 14.16 -7.43 40.13
N ASP A 118 14.08 -6.19 40.61
CA ASP A 118 14.30 -5.87 42.03
C ASP A 118 13.07 -6.14 42.92
N GLN A 119 11.89 -6.39 42.35
CA GLN A 119 10.64 -6.54 43.11
C GLN A 119 10.21 -7.97 43.42
N ASP A 120 10.88 -9.00 42.86
CA ASP A 120 10.51 -10.41 43.06
C ASP A 120 11.19 -11.09 44.26
N HIS A 121 11.90 -10.34 45.12
CA HIS A 121 12.37 -10.88 46.40
C HIS A 121 11.32 -10.71 47.50
N ILE A 122 10.25 -11.52 47.43
CA ILE A 122 9.41 -11.81 48.60
C ILE A 122 10.16 -12.85 49.44
N PRO A 123 10.61 -12.55 50.68
CA PRO A 123 11.23 -13.56 51.52
C PRO A 123 10.15 -14.53 52.03
N THR A 124 10.19 -15.77 51.56
CA THR A 124 9.35 -16.87 52.04
C THR A 124 9.63 -17.13 53.52
N VAL A 125 8.68 -16.80 54.39
CA VAL A 125 8.71 -17.25 55.80
C VAL A 125 8.19 -18.70 55.85
N PRO A 126 8.87 -19.63 56.56
CA PRO A 126 8.51 -21.04 56.54
C PRO A 126 7.26 -21.34 57.39
N THR A 127 6.38 -22.17 56.84
CA THR A 127 5.17 -22.71 57.46
C THR A 127 5.48 -23.56 58.71
N PRO A 128 4.81 -23.36 59.86
CA PRO A 128 4.96 -24.28 60.98
C PRO A 128 4.20 -25.60 60.74
N LEU A 129 4.85 -26.70 61.09
CA LEU A 129 4.31 -28.06 61.05
C LEU A 129 3.38 -28.34 62.24
N ARG A 130 2.19 -28.83 61.89
CA ARG A 130 1.25 -29.66 62.67
C ARG A 130 0.25 -28.97 63.61
#